data_AF-A0A7X2SS62-F1
#
_entry.id   AF-A0A7X2SS62-F1
#
_cell.length_a   1.000
_cell.length_b   1.000
_cell.length_c   1.000
_cell.angle_alpha   90.00
_cell.angle_beta   90.00
_cell.angle_gamma   90.00
#
_symmetry.space_group_name_H-M   'P 1'
#
loop_
_entity.id
_entity.type
_entity.pdbx_description
1 polymer ?
#
loop_
_entity_poly.entity_id
_entity_poly.type
_entity_poly.pdbx_seq_one_letter_code
_entity_poly.pdbx_strand_id
1 'polypeptide(L)'
;KIKLADMMMNKLLKLGIEQDRTELLKERDISNEDFVNNAIKMNNMEIEFADSAFDFLQKALNLSNKERDLAEDNLTFEELGNYINYVIMRIKGQSEEDIKAMMNSEVKKDKDPKKELDA
;
A
#
# COMPACT_ATOMS: atom_id res chain seq x y z
N LYS A 1 7.50 19.04 2.04
CA LYS A 1 6.68 17.93 1.49
C LYS A 1 7.53 16.71 1.10
N ILE A 2 8.72 16.86 0.50
CA ILE A 2 9.61 15.72 0.14
C ILE A 2 9.89 14.78 1.33
N LYS A 3 10.40 15.30 2.47
CA LYS A 3 10.62 14.48 3.68
C LYS A 3 9.37 13.73 4.17
N LEU A 4 8.19 14.34 4.01
CA LEU A 4 6.91 13.72 4.37
C LEU A 4 6.60 12.54 3.43
N ALA A 5 6.84 12.71 2.13
CA ALA A 5 6.72 11.65 1.14
C ALA A 5 7.73 10.51 1.38
N ASP A 6 8.97 10.81 1.72
CA ASP A 6 9.97 9.77 2.03
C ASP A 6 9.61 8.97 3.30
N MET A 7 9.08 9.63 4.33
CA MET A 7 8.57 8.94 5.52
C MET A 7 7.38 8.01 5.18
N MET A 8 6.47 8.48 4.31
CA MET A 8 5.34 7.67 3.89
C MET A 8 5.75 6.50 3.00
N MET A 9 6.71 6.72 2.09
CA MET A 9 7.29 5.66 1.27
C MET A 9 7.92 4.57 2.13
N ASN A 10 8.66 4.94 3.19
CA ASN A 10 9.23 3.97 4.11
C ASN A 10 8.15 3.15 4.85
N LYS A 11 7.01 3.75 5.19
CA LYS A 11 5.88 3.04 5.78
C LYS A 11 5.24 2.07 4.79
N LEU A 12 5.04 2.49 3.54
CA LEU A 12 4.50 1.66 2.45
C LEU A 12 5.41 0.44 2.19
N LEU A 13 6.72 0.66 2.07
CA LEU A 13 7.70 -0.41 1.87
C LEU A 13 7.75 -1.39 3.04
N LYS A 14 7.67 -0.89 4.29
CA LYS A 14 7.64 -1.75 5.49
C LYS A 14 6.40 -2.64 5.53
N LEU A 15 5.24 -2.09 5.15
CA LEU A 15 4.00 -2.85 5.07
C LEU A 15 4.12 -3.95 4.00
N GLY A 16 4.58 -3.61 2.81
CA GLY A 16 4.78 -4.59 1.72
C GLY A 16 5.73 -5.73 2.10
N ILE A 17 6.86 -5.42 2.75
CA ILE A 17 7.80 -6.45 3.24
C ILE A 17 7.13 -7.42 4.22
N GLU A 18 6.26 -6.93 5.11
CA GLU A 18 5.58 -7.81 6.06
C GLU A 18 4.42 -8.57 5.40
N GLN A 19 3.79 -8.02 4.35
CA GLN A 19 2.79 -8.72 3.53
C GLN A 19 3.43 -9.92 2.84
N ASP A 20 4.53 -9.72 2.13
CA ASP A 20 5.30 -10.78 1.48
C ASP A 20 5.74 -11.84 2.51
N ARG A 21 6.21 -11.40 3.69
CA ARG A 21 6.61 -12.32 4.76
C ARG A 21 5.44 -13.16 5.26
N THR A 22 4.27 -12.56 5.42
CA THR A 22 3.07 -13.27 5.89
C THR A 22 2.59 -14.28 4.86
N GLU A 23 2.66 -13.96 3.56
CA GLU A 23 2.35 -14.90 2.49
C GLU A 23 3.30 -16.11 2.49
N LEU A 24 4.61 -15.88 2.62
CA LEU A 24 5.60 -16.96 2.73
C LEU A 24 5.38 -17.85 3.97
N LEU A 25 4.76 -17.32 5.03
CA LEU A 25 4.41 -18.11 6.21
C LEU A 25 3.16 -18.97 5.99
N LYS A 26 2.21 -18.54 5.14
CA LYS A 26 1.04 -19.34 4.75
C LYS A 26 1.43 -20.59 3.95
N GLU A 27 2.53 -20.51 3.20
CA GLU A 27 3.06 -21.64 2.43
C GLU A 27 3.81 -22.68 3.29
N ARG A 28 4.08 -22.35 4.56
CA ARG A 28 4.76 -23.24 5.51
C ARG A 28 3.72 -23.92 6.41
N ASP A 29 4.02 -25.14 6.84
CA ASP A 29 3.19 -25.91 7.78
C ASP A 29 3.35 -25.34 9.20
N ILE A 30 2.84 -24.12 9.42
CA ILE A 30 2.88 -23.40 10.70
C ILE A 30 1.72 -23.82 11.60
N SER A 31 1.90 -23.69 12.91
CA SER A 31 0.81 -23.95 13.85
C SER A 31 -0.36 -22.98 13.64
N ASN A 32 -1.58 -23.42 13.96
CA ASN A 32 -2.76 -22.57 13.86
C ASN A 32 -2.67 -21.34 14.77
N GLU A 33 -1.99 -21.44 15.91
CA GLU A 33 -1.75 -20.32 16.83
C GLU A 33 -0.81 -19.28 16.20
N ASP A 34 0.28 -19.72 15.58
CA ASP A 34 1.22 -18.83 14.88
C ASP A 34 0.55 -18.13 13.70
N PHE A 35 -0.32 -18.84 12.96
CA PHE A 35 -1.08 -18.25 11.87
C PHE A 35 -1.99 -17.12 12.37
N VAL A 36 -2.78 -17.36 13.43
CA VAL A 36 -3.67 -16.34 14.01
C VAL A 36 -2.88 -15.15 14.55
N ASN A 37 -1.77 -15.37 15.25
CA ASN A 37 -0.94 -14.29 15.78
C ASN A 37 -0.35 -13.42 14.66
N ASN A 38 0.08 -14.02 13.55
CA ASN A 38 0.56 -13.28 12.38
C ASN A 38 -0.58 -12.51 11.70
N ALA A 39 -1.77 -13.10 11.55
CA ALA A 39 -2.93 -12.40 10.99
C ALA A 39 -3.32 -11.16 11.84
N ILE A 40 -3.32 -11.28 13.17
CA ILE A 40 -3.58 -10.15 14.08
C ILE A 40 -2.50 -9.08 13.93
N LYS A 41 -1.23 -9.48 13.89
CA LYS A 41 -0.12 -8.55 13.69
C LYS A 41 -0.27 -7.76 12.39
N MET A 42 -0.63 -8.43 11.30
CA MET A 42 -0.84 -7.79 10.00
C MET A 42 -2.00 -6.81 10.03
N ASN A 43 -3.13 -7.22 10.59
CA ASN A 43 -4.29 -6.34 10.73
C ASN A 43 -3.94 -5.07 11.52
N ASN A 44 -3.17 -5.18 12.60
CA ASN A 44 -2.71 -4.01 13.36
C ASN A 44 -1.78 -3.10 12.54
N MET A 45 -0.88 -3.67 11.75
CA MET A 45 0.00 -2.90 10.86
C MET A 45 -0.78 -2.17 9.75
N GLU A 46 -1.82 -2.80 9.21
CA GLU A 46 -2.71 -2.18 8.22
C GLU A 46 -3.49 -1.01 8.83
N ILE A 47 -4.04 -1.16 10.04
CA ILE A 47 -4.71 -0.08 10.78
C ILE A 47 -3.76 1.10 11.00
N GLU A 48 -2.57 0.85 11.56
CA GLU A 48 -1.57 1.90 11.83
C GLU A 48 -1.09 2.59 10.54
N PHE A 49 -1.00 1.83 9.44
CA PHE A 49 -0.65 2.36 8.13
C PHE A 49 -1.77 3.25 7.60
N ALA A 50 -3.03 2.82 7.66
CA ALA A 50 -4.18 3.58 7.18
C ALA A 50 -4.28 4.95 7.88
N ASP A 51 -4.18 4.97 9.21
CA ASP A 51 -4.16 6.21 9.99
C ASP A 51 -3.04 7.14 9.53
N SER A 52 -1.82 6.59 9.38
CA SER A 52 -0.65 7.35 8.92
C SER A 52 -0.82 7.89 7.50
N ALA A 53 -1.48 7.12 6.63
CA ALA A 53 -1.73 7.47 5.24
C ALA A 53 -2.75 8.60 5.12
N PHE A 54 -3.85 8.57 5.86
CA PHE A 54 -4.82 9.68 5.90
C PHE A 54 -4.20 10.95 6.47
N ASP A 55 -3.39 10.84 7.52
CA ASP A 55 -2.60 11.94 8.08
C ASP A 55 -1.64 12.55 7.05
N PHE A 56 -0.99 11.69 6.28
CA PHE A 56 -0.10 12.08 5.20
C PHE A 56 -0.86 12.84 4.11
N LEU A 57 -1.98 12.30 3.62
CA LEU A 57 -2.80 12.91 2.58
C LEU A 57 -3.32 14.27 3.02
N GLN A 58 -3.80 14.36 4.26
CA GLN A 58 -4.26 15.61 4.84
C GLN A 58 -3.17 16.68 4.79
N LYS A 59 -1.96 16.34 5.24
CA LYS A 59 -0.80 17.28 5.24
C LYS A 59 -0.25 17.56 3.85
N ALA A 60 -0.30 16.58 2.95
CA ALA A 60 0.24 16.70 1.59
C ALA A 60 -0.64 17.57 0.69
N LEU A 61 -1.96 17.38 0.79
CA LEU A 61 -2.97 18.03 -0.04
C LEU A 61 -3.66 19.20 0.66
N ASN A 62 -3.32 19.48 1.93
CA ASN A 62 -3.94 20.49 2.78
C ASN A 62 -5.45 20.27 2.96
N LEU A 63 -5.87 19.01 3.16
CA LEU A 63 -7.27 18.68 3.39
C LEU A 63 -7.74 19.17 4.76
N SER A 64 -8.99 19.59 4.85
CA SER A 64 -9.70 19.78 6.11
C SER A 64 -9.95 18.44 6.80
N ASN A 65 -10.29 18.47 8.09
CA ASN A 65 -10.69 17.25 8.82
C ASN A 65 -11.88 16.56 8.14
N LYS A 66 -12.86 17.33 7.65
CA LYS A 66 -14.03 16.77 6.95
C LYS A 66 -13.66 16.03 5.66
N GLU A 67 -12.68 16.54 4.91
CA GLU A 67 -12.21 15.89 3.69
C GLU A 67 -11.35 14.66 4.00
N ARG A 68 -10.59 14.68 5.11
CA ARG A 68 -9.90 13.49 5.64
C ARG A 68 -10.91 12.40 6.01
N ASP A 69 -11.91 12.75 6.82
CA ASP A 69 -12.91 11.80 7.31
C ASP A 69 -13.72 11.22 6.14
N LEU A 70 -14.08 12.06 5.15
CA LEU A 70 -14.74 11.59 3.93
C LEU A 70 -13.86 10.60 3.15
N ALA A 71 -12.55 10.84 3.06
CA ALA A 71 -11.65 9.90 2.41
C ALA A 71 -11.54 8.58 3.19
N GLU A 72 -11.53 8.65 4.52
CA GLU A 72 -11.50 7.49 5.43
C GLU A 72 -12.74 6.60 5.27
N ASP A 73 -13.92 7.22 5.10
CA ASP A 73 -15.19 6.50 4.93
C ASP A 73 -15.36 5.87 3.54
N ASN A 74 -14.65 6.34 2.51
CA ASN A 74 -14.92 5.99 1.11
C ASN A 74 -13.81 5.23 0.40
N LEU A 75 -12.58 5.23 0.93
CA LEU A 75 -11.46 4.53 0.30
C LEU A 75 -11.27 3.15 0.90
N THR A 76 -11.18 2.13 0.04
CA THR A 76 -10.66 0.83 0.43
C THR A 76 -9.16 0.93 0.73
N PHE A 77 -8.62 -0.05 1.47
CA PHE A 77 -7.20 -0.10 1.79
C PHE A 77 -6.30 -0.14 0.53
N GLU A 78 -6.73 -0.88 -0.49
CA GLU A 78 -6.04 -0.96 -1.79
C GLU A 78 -6.02 0.38 -2.52
N GLU A 79 -7.19 1.05 -2.62
CA GLU A 79 -7.30 2.38 -3.23
C GLU A 79 -6.44 3.41 -2.49
N LEU A 80 -6.42 3.33 -1.15
CA LEU A 80 -5.57 4.17 -0.32
C LEU A 80 -4.09 3.94 -0.64
N GLY A 81 -3.63 2.68 -0.68
CA GLY A 81 -2.25 2.34 -1.03
C GLY A 81 -1.82 2.88 -2.40
N ASN A 82 -2.67 2.67 -3.41
CA ASN A 82 -2.44 3.16 -4.78
C ASN A 82 -2.36 4.69 -4.84
N TYR A 83 -3.29 5.38 -4.15
CA TYR A 83 -3.32 6.83 -4.13
C TYR A 83 -2.14 7.44 -3.37
N ILE A 84 -1.71 6.80 -2.27
CA ILE A 84 -0.50 7.20 -1.53
C ILE A 84 0.73 7.13 -2.43
N ASN A 85 0.91 6.03 -3.17
CA ASN A 85 2.02 5.88 -4.10
C ASN A 85 2.02 6.99 -5.16
N TYR A 86 0.86 7.27 -5.76
CA TYR A 86 0.67 8.38 -6.69
C TYR A 86 1.10 9.74 -6.10
N VAL A 87 0.60 10.08 -4.90
CA VAL A 87 0.90 11.37 -4.25
C VAL A 87 2.40 11.47 -3.89
N ILE A 88 3.02 10.39 -3.44
CA ILE A 88 4.47 10.33 -3.17
C ILE A 88 5.24 10.65 -4.46
N MET A 89 4.93 9.97 -5.56
CA MET A 89 5.57 10.16 -6.86
C MET A 89 5.45 11.59 -7.37
N ARG A 90 4.24 12.17 -7.29
CA ARG A 90 3.98 13.58 -7.64
C ARG A 90 4.78 14.56 -6.78
N ILE A 91 4.88 14.34 -5.46
CA ILE A 91 5.68 15.18 -4.55
C ILE A 91 7.18 15.09 -4.88
N LYS A 92 7.64 13.92 -5.36
CA LYS A 92 9.04 13.69 -5.76
C LYS A 92 9.35 14.19 -7.18
N GLY A 93 8.36 14.76 -7.88
CA GLY A 93 8.56 15.45 -9.15
C GLY A 93 8.46 14.55 -10.38
N GLN A 94 7.90 13.34 -10.26
CA GLN A 94 7.59 12.52 -11.44
C GLN A 94 6.44 13.13 -12.25
N SER A 95 6.54 13.01 -13.58
CA SER A 95 5.49 13.46 -14.49
C SER A 95 4.25 12.56 -14.41
N GLU A 96 3.11 13.08 -14.82
CA GLU A 96 1.87 12.30 -14.87
C GLU A 96 1.98 11.15 -15.88
N GLU A 97 2.70 11.38 -16.98
CA GLU A 97 2.99 10.38 -18.00
C GLU A 97 3.84 9.22 -17.44
N ASP A 98 4.88 9.53 -16.69
CA ASP A 98 5.76 8.52 -16.08
C ASP A 98 5.01 7.67 -15.04
N ILE A 99 4.20 8.32 -14.20
CA ILE A 99 3.41 7.62 -13.17
C ILE A 99 2.40 6.68 -13.82
N LYS A 100 1.67 7.15 -14.83
CA LYS A 100 0.73 6.30 -15.59
C LYS A 100 1.44 5.12 -16.26
N ALA A 101 2.63 5.34 -16.82
CA ALA A 101 3.40 4.26 -17.42
C ALA A 101 3.84 3.21 -16.37
N MET A 102 4.25 3.64 -15.18
CA MET A 102 4.63 2.74 -14.08
C MET A 102 3.44 1.94 -13.56
N MET A 103 2.33 2.60 -13.22
CA MET A 103 1.13 1.93 -12.70
C MET A 103 0.54 0.92 -13.70
N ASN A 104 0.56 1.24 -15.00
CA ASN A 104 0.13 0.30 -16.05
C ASN A 104 1.10 -0.86 -16.28
N SER A 105 2.37 -0.73 -15.88
CA SER A 105 3.38 -1.78 -16.02
C SER A 105 3.37 -2.78 -14.86
N GLU A 106 3.02 -2.32 -13.65
CA GLU A 106 2.83 -3.18 -12.47
C GLU A 106 1.61 -4.11 -12.66
N VAL A 107 0.49 -3.61 -13.18
CA VAL A 107 -0.71 -4.43 -13.52
C VAL A 107 -0.40 -5.55 -14.54
N LYS A 108 0.64 -5.39 -15.36
CA LYS A 108 1.06 -6.40 -16.34
C LYS A 108 2.01 -7.45 -15.78
N LYS A 109 2.67 -7.21 -14.64
CA LYS A 109 3.58 -8.18 -14.01
C LYS A 109 2.83 -9.27 -13.24
N ASP A 110 1.63 -8.99 -12.72
CA ASP A 110 0.77 -10.01 -12.09
C ASP A 110 0.10 -10.97 -13.09
N LYS A 111 0.19 -10.67 -14.39
CA LYS A 111 -0.11 -11.62 -15.46
C LYS A 111 1.19 -12.31 -15.89
N ASP A 112 1.72 -13.20 -15.06
CA ASP A 112 2.75 -14.14 -15.52
C ASP A 112 2.19 -14.96 -16.70
N PRO A 113 2.77 -14.85 -17.92
CA PRO A 113 2.32 -15.63 -19.08
C PRO A 113 2.54 -17.13 -18.92
N LYS A 114 3.22 -17.59 -17.87
CA LYS A 114 3.53 -19.02 -17.67
C LYS A 114 2.39 -19.89 -17.16
N LYS A 115 1.14 -19.40 -17.09
CA LYS A 115 -0.04 -20.24 -16.76
C LYS A 115 -0.87 -20.70 -17.98
N GLU A 116 -0.50 -20.37 -19.21
CA GLU A 116 -1.23 -20.81 -20.41
C GLU A 116 -0.56 -21.97 -21.18
N LEU A 117 0.48 -22.60 -20.63
CA LEU A 117 1.05 -23.83 -21.16
C LEU A 117 0.86 -24.93 -20.11
N ASP A 118 -0.37 -25.42 -19.96
CA ASP A 118 -0.74 -26.75 -19.42
C ASP A 118 -2.29 -26.88 -19.33
N ALA A 119 -2.98 -26.64 -20.46
CA ALA A 119 -4.41 -26.96 -20.61
C ALA A 119 -4.62 -27.81 -21.87
#